data_AF-A0A1J3IV87-F1
#
_entry.id   AF-A0A1J3IV87-F1
#
_cell.length_a   1.000
_cell.length_b   1.000
_cell.length_c   1.000
_cell.angle_alpha   90.00
_cell.angle_beta   90.00
_cell.angle_gamma   90.00
#
_symmetry.space_group_name_H-M   'P 1'
#
loop_
_entity.id
_entity.type
_entity.pdbx_description
1 polymer ?
#
loop_
_entity_poly.entity_id
_entity_poly.type
_entity_poly.pdbx_seq_one_letter_code
_entity_poly.pdbx_strand_id
1 'polypeptide(L)'
;RLQLLGITCMLVASKYEEICAPQLEDFCFITDNTYTRLEVLSMEIQVVNFLHFRLSVPTTKTFLRRFIRAAQASDKVPHMEMEFLA
;
A
#
# COMPACT_ATOMS: atom_id res chain seq x y z
N ARG A 1 3.05 17.64 -10.77
CA ARG A 1 3.26 16.23 -11.19
C ARG A 1 3.62 15.27 -10.04
N LEU A 2 4.24 15.72 -8.93
CA LEU A 2 4.49 14.86 -7.77
C LEU A 2 3.20 14.30 -7.13
N GLN A 3 2.16 15.13 -7.02
CA GLN A 3 0.86 14.69 -6.49
C GLN A 3 0.22 13.61 -7.36
N LEU A 4 0.23 13.75 -8.70
CA LEU A 4 -0.21 12.70 -9.64
C LEU A 4 0.53 11.38 -9.39
N LEU A 5 1.86 11.43 -9.32
CA LEU A 5 2.66 10.24 -9.00
C LEU A 5 2.25 9.64 -7.63
N GLY A 6 2.08 10.48 -6.60
CA GLY A 6 1.69 10.05 -5.27
C GLY A 6 0.35 9.33 -5.24
N ILE A 7 -0.69 9.91 -5.85
CA ILE A 7 -2.02 9.26 -5.89
C ILE A 7 -2.01 7.99 -6.72
N THR A 8 -1.24 7.95 -7.81
CA THR A 8 -1.11 6.75 -8.62
C THR A 8 -0.39 5.64 -7.87
N CYS A 9 0.71 5.95 -7.16
CA CYS A 9 1.39 4.97 -6.31
C CYS A 9 0.47 4.44 -5.21
N MET A 10 -0.37 5.29 -4.62
CA MET A 10 -1.34 4.89 -3.61
C MET A 10 -2.46 4.00 -4.20
N LEU A 11 -2.93 4.31 -5.42
CA LEU A 11 -3.88 3.47 -6.17
C LEU A 11 -3.28 2.09 -6.52
N VAL A 12 -2.02 2.03 -6.93
CA VAL A 12 -1.33 0.76 -7.21
C VAL A 12 -1.16 -0.05 -5.91
N ALA A 13 -0.74 0.60 -4.83
CA ALA A 13 -0.57 -0.06 -3.54
C ALA A 13 -1.89 -0.56 -2.97
N SER A 14 -2.98 0.21 -3.05
CA SER A 14 -4.30 -0.20 -2.55
C SER A 14 -4.85 -1.38 -3.35
N LYS A 15 -4.72 -1.38 -4.69
CA LYS A 15 -5.07 -2.53 -5.52
C LYS A 15 -4.30 -3.81 -5.15
N TYR A 16 -3.09 -3.66 -4.61
CA TYR A 16 -2.22 -4.79 -4.29
C TYR A 16 -2.41 -5.32 -2.85
N GLU A 17 -2.60 -4.43 -1.86
CA GLU A 17 -2.64 -4.80 -0.44
C GLU A 17 -4.06 -4.87 0.15
N GLU A 18 -5.02 -4.10 -0.35
CA GLU A 18 -6.36 -4.01 0.25
C GLU A 18 -7.31 -5.08 -0.31
N ILE A 19 -8.15 -5.63 0.56
CA ILE A 19 -9.24 -6.54 0.15
C ILE A 19 -10.24 -5.78 -0.73
N CYS A 20 -10.53 -4.53 -0.37
CA CYS A 20 -11.46 -3.64 -1.06
C CYS A 20 -10.74 -2.33 -1.37
N ALA A 21 -10.06 -2.28 -2.51
CA ALA A 21 -9.37 -1.06 -2.95
C ALA A 21 -10.38 0.04 -3.36
N PRO A 22 -10.08 1.33 -3.08
CA PRO A 22 -10.84 2.45 -3.61
C PRO A 22 -10.83 2.48 -5.14
N GLN A 23 -11.86 3.07 -5.73
CA GLN A 23 -11.93 3.24 -7.19
C GLN A 23 -11.01 4.38 -7.63
N LEU A 24 -10.62 4.39 -8.90
CA LEU A 24 -9.75 5.44 -9.45
C LEU A 24 -10.39 6.84 -9.29
N GLU A 25 -11.72 6.90 -9.41
CA GLU A 25 -12.55 8.09 -9.20
C GLU A 25 -12.33 8.72 -7.83
N ASP A 26 -12.15 7.90 -6.78
CA ASP A 26 -11.89 8.38 -5.43
C ASP A 26 -10.53 9.10 -5.36
N PHE A 27 -9.53 8.60 -6.09
CA PHE A 27 -8.21 9.23 -6.18
C PHE A 27 -8.22 10.54 -6.99
N CYS A 28 -9.04 10.62 -8.04
CA CYS A 28 -9.28 11.90 -8.73
C CYS A 28 -9.97 12.89 -7.78
N PHE A 29 -10.98 12.43 -7.03
CA PHE A 29 -11.76 13.25 -6.11
C PHE A 29 -10.92 13.85 -4.98
N ILE A 30 -10.05 13.09 -4.32
CA ILE A 30 -9.17 13.63 -3.24
C ILE A 30 -8.17 14.68 -3.74
N THR A 31 -7.95 14.78 -5.05
CA THR A 31 -7.13 15.83 -5.68
C THR A 31 -7.97 16.99 -6.21
N ASP A 32 -9.23 17.13 -5.78
CA ASP A 32 -10.17 18.12 -6.29
C ASP A 32 -10.31 18.07 -7.82
N ASN A 33 -10.30 16.85 -8.38
CA ASN A 33 -10.33 16.60 -9.82
C ASN A 33 -9.22 17.31 -10.62
N THR A 34 -8.10 17.64 -9.97
CA THR A 34 -6.92 18.24 -10.62
C THR A 34 -6.38 17.33 -11.74
N TYR A 35 -6.56 16.02 -11.61
CA TYR A 35 -6.13 15.03 -12.61
C TYR A 35 -7.31 14.23 -13.16
N THR A 36 -7.27 14.03 -14.47
CA THR A 36 -8.23 13.19 -15.19
C THR A 36 -7.92 11.70 -15.01
N ARG A 37 -8.94 10.86 -15.24
CA ARG A 37 -8.78 9.40 -15.22
C ARG A 37 -7.67 8.91 -16.15
N LEU A 38 -7.58 9.49 -17.34
CA LEU A 38 -6.57 9.13 -18.35
C LEU A 38 -5.16 9.45 -17.89
N GLU A 39 -4.95 10.57 -17.18
CA GLU A 39 -3.65 10.92 -16.63
C GLU A 39 -3.21 9.95 -15.54
N VAL A 40 -4.14 9.55 -14.65
CA VAL A 40 -3.86 8.56 -13.60
C VAL A 40 -3.54 7.20 -14.19
N LEU A 41 -4.29 6.74 -15.20
CA LEU A 41 -4.03 5.48 -15.90
C LEU A 41 -2.69 5.50 -16.66
N SER A 42 -2.38 6.61 -17.32
CA SER A 42 -1.09 6.78 -18.01
C SER A 42 0.09 6.76 -17.03
N MET A 43 -0.05 7.41 -15.87
CA MET A 43 0.94 7.36 -14.81
C MET A 43 1.05 5.94 -14.21
N GLU A 44 -0.07 5.22 -14.07
CA GLU A 44 -0.07 3.86 -13.53
C GLU A 44 0.79 2.94 -14.39
N ILE A 45 0.59 2.98 -15.71
CA ILE A 45 1.40 2.23 -16.67
C ILE A 45 2.89 2.56 -16.52
N GLN A 46 3.23 3.84 -16.37
CA GLN A 46 4.64 4.26 -16.18
C GLN A 46 5.22 3.71 -14.88
N VAL A 47 4.48 3.79 -13.77
CA VAL A 47 4.92 3.32 -12.44
C VAL A 47 5.15 1.82 -12.44
N VAL A 48 4.19 1.01 -12.89
CA VAL A 48 4.33 -0.46 -12.85
C VAL A 48 5.42 -0.95 -13.79
N ASN A 49 5.60 -0.31 -14.95
CA ASN A 49 6.69 -0.63 -15.88
C ASN A 49 8.05 -0.25 -15.30
N PHE A 50 8.16 0.92 -14.67
CA PHE A 50 9.40 1.36 -14.01
C PHE A 50 9.81 0.41 -12.88
N LEU A 51 8.84 -0.10 -12.12
CA LEU A 51 9.07 -1.09 -11.07
C LEU A 51 9.27 -2.52 -11.61
N HIS A 52 9.19 -2.72 -12.94
CA HIS A 52 9.20 -4.05 -13.57
C HIS A 52 8.19 -5.01 -12.94
N PHE A 53 7.01 -4.49 -12.55
CA PHE A 53 5.97 -5.24 -11.83
C PHE A 53 6.44 -5.89 -10.51
N ARG A 54 7.56 -5.46 -9.93
CA ARG A 54 8.05 -5.95 -8.63
C ARG A 54 7.35 -5.21 -7.48
N LEU A 55 6.08 -5.55 -7.26
CA LEU A 55 5.24 -4.95 -6.21
C LEU A 55 5.30 -5.74 -4.88
N SER A 56 5.66 -7.02 -4.92
CA SER A 56 5.69 -7.94 -3.78
C SER A 56 7.00 -7.86 -2.98
N VAL A 57 7.27 -6.71 -2.35
CA VAL A 57 8.47 -6.52 -1.51
C VAL A 57 8.11 -6.52 -0.03
N PRO A 58 8.95 -7.10 0.85
CA PRO A 58 8.70 -7.06 2.28
C PRO A 58 8.73 -5.62 2.78
N THR A 59 7.71 -5.22 3.53
CA THR A 59 7.63 -3.91 4.17
C THR A 59 8.04 -4.01 5.64
N THR A 60 8.18 -2.88 6.31
CA THR A 60 8.43 -2.83 7.76
C THR A 60 7.42 -3.68 8.55
N LYS A 61 6.15 -3.75 8.09
CA LYS A 61 5.10 -4.57 8.70
C LYS A 61 5.47 -6.06 8.72
N THR A 62 6.04 -6.57 7.63
CA THR A 62 6.47 -7.97 7.52
C THR A 62 7.51 -8.33 8.59
N PHE A 63 8.50 -7.45 8.78
CA PHE A 63 9.54 -7.66 9.79
C PHE A 63 9.02 -7.46 11.21
N LEU A 64 8.17 -6.45 11.43
CA LEU A 64 7.54 -6.20 12.73
C LEU A 64 6.77 -7.43 13.21
N ARG A 65 5.92 -8.01 12.37
CA ARG A 65 5.21 -9.28 12.65
C ARG A 65 6.16 -10.41 13.01
N ARG A 66 7.27 -10.54 12.28
CA ARG A 66 8.28 -11.58 12.52
C ARG A 66 8.95 -11.42 13.88
N PHE A 67 9.27 -10.19 14.27
CA PHE A 67 9.92 -9.89 15.55
C PHE A 67 8.96 -10.02 16.73
N ILE A 68 7.72 -9.56 16.61
CA ILE A 68 6.68 -9.74 17.64
C ILE A 68 6.48 -11.22 17.95
N ARG A 69 6.31 -12.06 16.91
CA ARG A 69 6.18 -13.52 17.09
C ARG A 69 7.40 -14.14 17.75
N ALA A 70 8.60 -13.66 17.46
CA ALA A 70 9.83 -14.17 18.08
C ALA A 70 9.93 -13.78 19.56
N ALA A 71 9.54 -12.55 19.92
CA ALA A 71 9.53 -12.07 21.30
C ALA A 71 8.50 -12.83 22.15
N GLN A 72 7.32 -13.11 21.60
CA GLN A 72 6.24 -13.84 22.28
C GLN A 72 6.51 -15.34 22.43
N ALA A 73 7.47 -15.92 21.69
CA ALA A 73 7.73 -17.36 21.72
C ALA A 73 8.16 -17.89 23.10
N SER A 74 8.65 -17.02 23.99
CA SER A 74 9.04 -17.38 25.37
C SER A 74 7.98 -17.03 26.42
N ASP A 75 6.90 -16.36 26.02
CA ASP A 75 5.87 -15.87 26.94
C ASP A 75 4.72 -16.87 27.05
N LYS A 76 4.26 -17.14 28.28
CA LYS A 76 3.16 -18.10 28.51
C LYS A 76 1.78 -17.51 28.21
N VAL A 77 1.69 -16.18 28.11
CA VAL A 77 0.45 -15.46 27.86
C VAL A 77 0.65 -14.53 26.66
N PRO A 78 -0.13 -14.70 25.57
CA PRO A 78 -0.04 -13.81 24.43
C PRO A 78 -0.52 -12.40 24.82
N HIS A 79 0.34 -11.40 24.61
CA HIS A 79 -0.05 -10.00 24.70
C HIS A 79 -0.85 -9.60 23.45
N MET A 80 -2.19 -9.63 23.59
CA MET A 80 -3.16 -9.31 22.54
C MET A 80 -2.92 -7.93 21.89
N GLU A 81 -2.40 -6.97 22.64
CA GLU A 81 -2.08 -5.61 22.14
C GLU A 81 -1.03 -5.63 21.01
N MET A 82 -0.10 -6.59 21.06
CA MET A 82 0.95 -6.74 20.04
C MET A 82 0.43 -7.40 18.76
N GLU A 83 -0.72 -8.10 18.80
CA GLU A 83 -1.32 -8.68 17.59
C GLU A 83 -1.85 -7.60 16.64
N PHE A 84 -2.33 -6.47 17.15
CA PHE A 84 -2.80 -5.35 16.32
C PHE A 84 -1.67 -4.62 15.59
N LEU A 85 -0.44 -4.75 16.08
CA LEU A 85 0.77 -4.22 15.45
C LEU A 85 1.35 -5.18 14.39
N ALA A 86 0.85 -6.42 14.33
CA ALA A 86 1.32 -7.47 13.45
C ALA A 86 0.65 -7.46 12.06
#